data_AF-D9PIN5-F1
#
_entry.id   AF-D9PIN5-F1
#
_cell.length_a   1.000
_cell.length_b   1.000
_cell.length_c   1.000
_cell.angle_alpha   90.00
_cell.angle_beta   90.00
_cell.angle_gamma   90.00
#
_symmetry.space_group_name_H-M   'P 1'
#
loop_
_entity.id
_entity.type
_entity.pdbx_description
1 polymer ?
#
loop_
_entity_poly.entity_id
_entity_poly.type
_entity_poly.pdbx_seq_one_letter_code
_entity_poly.pdbx_strand_id
1 'polypeptide(L)'
;MATIDVDHNDTLTAIKGLRVGHAQIPGVPTGCTVILTPEGVPAGVDIRGGAPGTYGTDTLHPLNLVERVNGVFFTGGSAFGLSVGDGLRQYLRAQGVGFDSGHGHIPIVCGAVIFDLGINGTDRYPDQTLALQACHNATSDPVAEGCVGAGTGATVGKLYGIERA
;
A
#
# COMPACT_ATOMS: atom_id res chain seq x y z
N MET A 1 -16.54 36.89 8.76
CA MET A 1 -16.80 35.76 7.85
C MET A 1 -15.47 35.05 7.69
N ALA A 2 -15.24 33.99 8.46
CA ALA A 2 -13.98 33.27 8.42
C ALA A 2 -13.94 32.49 7.09
N THR A 3 -13.00 32.86 6.23
CA THR A 3 -12.63 32.06 5.06
C THR A 3 -12.07 30.75 5.57
N ILE A 4 -12.79 29.65 5.31
CA ILE A 4 -12.24 28.29 5.48
C ILE A 4 -11.12 28.20 4.45
N ASP A 5 -9.90 28.05 4.93
CA ASP A 5 -8.73 27.86 4.08
C ASP A 5 -8.86 26.48 3.43
N VAL A 6 -9.09 26.47 2.11
CA VAL A 6 -9.34 25.25 1.32
C VAL A 6 -8.02 24.60 0.87
N ASP A 7 -6.88 25.18 1.27
CA ASP A 7 -5.53 24.73 0.89
C ASP A 7 -4.85 23.83 1.96
N HIS A 8 -5.58 23.38 2.99
CA HIS A 8 -5.01 22.52 4.03
C HIS A 8 -5.08 21.04 3.63
N ASN A 9 -3.93 20.43 3.31
CA ASN A 9 -3.81 18.98 3.20
C ASN A 9 -3.75 18.36 4.61
N ASP A 10 -4.80 17.65 5.00
CA ASP A 10 -4.91 16.90 6.26
C ASP A 10 -4.71 15.39 6.09
N THR A 11 -4.31 14.95 4.90
CA THR A 11 -4.07 13.54 4.57
C THR A 11 -2.61 13.12 4.81
N LEU A 12 -2.28 11.84 4.56
CA LEU A 12 -0.95 11.28 4.82
C LEU A 12 0.20 12.06 4.14
N THR A 13 -0.02 12.60 2.95
CA THR A 13 0.98 13.36 2.18
C THR A 13 1.24 14.77 2.72
N ALA A 14 0.52 15.21 3.76
CA ALA A 14 0.91 16.38 4.55
C ALA A 14 2.32 16.21 5.16
N ILE A 15 2.74 14.96 5.38
CA ILE A 15 4.12 14.61 5.73
C ILE A 15 4.98 14.67 4.47
N LYS A 16 5.88 15.67 4.41
CA LYS A 16 6.79 15.88 3.27
C LYS A 16 7.64 14.64 3.00
N GLY A 17 7.81 14.33 1.72
CA GLY A 17 8.63 13.20 1.25
C GLY A 17 7.85 11.89 1.08
N LEU A 18 6.60 11.82 1.55
CA LEU A 18 5.69 10.72 1.23
C LEU A 18 4.99 10.97 -0.10
N ARG A 19 4.78 9.89 -0.86
CA ARG A 19 3.88 9.87 -2.01
C ARG A 19 2.92 8.70 -1.89
N VAL A 20 1.65 8.92 -2.22
CA VAL A 20 0.62 7.86 -2.17
C VAL A 20 0.03 7.68 -3.55
N GLY A 21 -0.10 6.43 -3.97
CA GLY A 21 -0.67 6.06 -5.25
C GLY A 21 -1.67 4.91 -5.12
N HIS A 22 -2.71 4.95 -5.94
CA HIS A 22 -3.75 3.95 -5.99
C HIS A 22 -3.83 3.35 -7.39
N ALA A 23 -4.18 2.07 -7.46
CA ALA A 23 -4.64 1.42 -8.67
C ALA A 23 -5.69 0.35 -8.35
N GLN A 24 -6.62 0.15 -9.27
CA GLN A 24 -7.76 -0.73 -9.13
C GLN A 24 -7.94 -1.51 -10.42
N ILE A 25 -8.47 -2.72 -10.29
CA ILE A 25 -8.83 -3.51 -11.47
C ILE A 25 -10.16 -2.94 -12.02
N PRO A 26 -10.21 -2.47 -13.28
CA PRO A 26 -11.44 -1.91 -13.83
C PRO A 26 -12.59 -2.92 -13.80
N GLY A 27 -13.72 -2.48 -13.23
CA GLY A 27 -14.94 -3.28 -13.10
C GLY A 27 -14.89 -4.39 -12.05
N VAL A 28 -13.82 -4.47 -11.25
CA VAL A 28 -13.68 -5.47 -10.18
C VAL A 28 -13.45 -4.73 -8.86
N PRO A 29 -14.20 -5.03 -7.79
CA PRO A 29 -14.07 -4.32 -6.52
C PRO A 29 -12.86 -4.83 -5.74
N THR A 30 -11.67 -4.49 -6.22
CA THR A 30 -10.37 -4.77 -5.61
C THR A 30 -9.30 -3.81 -6.16
N GLY A 31 -8.20 -3.65 -5.45
CA GLY A 31 -7.08 -2.82 -5.88
C GLY A 31 -5.95 -2.80 -4.87
N CYS A 32 -4.97 -1.94 -5.12
CA CYS A 32 -3.84 -1.72 -4.22
C CYS A 32 -3.54 -0.24 -4.03
N THR A 33 -2.98 0.06 -2.87
CA THR A 33 -2.47 1.38 -2.48
C THR A 33 -1.01 1.22 -2.15
N VAL A 34 -0.15 2.08 -2.71
CA VAL A 34 1.28 2.14 -2.39
C VAL A 34 1.61 3.47 -1.75
N ILE A 35 2.53 3.42 -0.79
CA ILE A 35 3.12 4.58 -0.12
C ILE A 35 4.61 4.51 -0.43
N LEU A 36 5.13 5.50 -1.15
CA LEU A 36 6.53 5.58 -1.53
C LEU A 36 7.29 6.52 -0.60
N THR A 37 8.46 6.06 -0.16
CA THR A 37 9.42 6.79 0.67
C THR A 37 10.81 6.68 0.03
N PRO A 38 11.09 7.37 -1.10
CA PRO A 38 12.33 7.16 -1.86
C PRO A 38 13.61 7.33 -1.03
N GLU A 39 13.63 8.32 -0.13
CA GLU A 39 14.76 8.59 0.79
C GLU A 39 14.83 7.60 1.98
N GLY A 40 13.87 6.69 2.08
CA GLY A 40 13.70 5.74 3.17
C GLY A 40 13.24 6.42 4.47
N VAL A 41 12.37 5.76 5.21
CA VAL A 41 11.93 6.21 6.55
C VAL A 41 12.10 5.11 7.59
N PRO A 42 12.44 5.45 8.86
CA PRO A 42 12.33 4.49 9.95
C PRO A 42 10.91 3.96 10.05
N ALA A 43 10.77 2.66 10.27
CA ALA A 43 9.47 2.01 10.35
C ALA A 43 9.47 0.84 11.34
N GLY A 44 8.30 0.55 11.88
CA GLY A 44 8.00 -0.62 12.70
C GLY A 44 6.61 -1.15 12.34
N VAL A 45 6.28 -2.35 12.80
CA VAL A 45 4.97 -2.96 12.55
C VAL A 45 4.44 -3.67 13.79
N ASP A 46 3.14 -3.57 14.01
CA ASP A 46 2.41 -4.33 15.03
C ASP A 46 1.23 -5.04 14.35
N ILE A 47 1.20 -6.38 14.46
CA ILE A 47 0.19 -7.24 13.84
C ILE A 47 -0.72 -7.78 14.93
N ARG A 48 -1.98 -7.33 14.93
CA ARG A 48 -2.96 -7.66 15.99
C ARG A 48 -4.10 -8.57 15.55
N GLY A 49 -4.30 -8.75 14.25
CA GLY A 49 -5.31 -9.68 13.74
C GLY A 49 -4.87 -11.14 13.88
N GLY A 50 -5.81 -12.04 14.15
CA GLY A 50 -5.52 -13.48 14.32
C GLY A 50 -5.25 -14.25 13.01
N ALA A 51 -5.55 -13.64 11.85
CA ALA A 51 -5.32 -14.23 10.52
C ALA A 51 -4.67 -13.20 9.59
N PRO A 52 -3.42 -12.80 9.85
CA PRO A 52 -2.73 -11.80 9.04
C PRO A 52 -2.26 -12.36 7.69
N GLY A 53 -2.23 -11.51 6.67
CA GLY A 53 -1.46 -11.74 5.45
C GLY A 53 -0.53 -10.54 5.25
N THR A 54 0.78 -10.78 5.37
CA THR A 54 1.80 -9.73 5.38
C THR A 54 2.96 -10.05 4.46
N TYR A 55 3.71 -9.00 4.11
CA TYR A 55 4.91 -9.07 3.27
C TYR A 55 6.02 -8.27 3.93
N GLY A 56 7.23 -8.86 4.03
CA GLY A 56 8.45 -8.14 4.43
C GLY A 56 8.44 -7.58 5.87
N THR A 57 7.57 -8.04 6.74
CA THR A 57 7.39 -7.48 8.09
C THR A 57 8.52 -7.81 9.06
N ASP A 58 9.15 -8.98 8.93
CA ASP A 58 10.27 -9.37 9.79
C ASP A 58 11.45 -8.39 9.70
N THR A 59 11.68 -7.79 8.53
CA THR A 59 12.72 -6.78 8.31
C THR A 59 12.55 -5.55 9.20
N LEU A 60 11.34 -5.29 9.70
CA LEU A 60 11.02 -4.12 10.54
C LEU A 60 11.29 -4.34 12.03
N HIS A 61 11.78 -5.51 12.42
CA HIS A 61 12.18 -5.75 13.80
C HIS A 61 13.35 -4.82 14.16
N PRO A 62 13.32 -4.09 15.29
CA PRO A 62 14.30 -3.04 15.62
C PRO A 62 15.74 -3.55 15.85
N LEU A 63 15.93 -4.87 15.95
CA LEU A 63 17.25 -5.49 16.06
C LEU A 63 17.83 -5.95 14.72
N ASN A 64 17.10 -5.78 13.61
CA ASN A 64 17.55 -6.19 12.30
C ASN A 64 18.40 -5.10 11.63
N LEU A 65 19.16 -5.52 10.61
CA LEU A 65 20.15 -4.70 9.91
C LEU A 65 19.57 -3.45 9.24
N VAL A 66 18.34 -3.54 8.74
CA VAL A 66 17.75 -2.53 7.87
C VAL A 66 16.98 -1.51 8.70
N GLU A 67 17.41 -0.26 8.66
CA GLU A 67 16.83 0.82 9.47
C GLU A 67 15.70 1.58 8.76
N ARG A 68 15.59 1.44 7.43
CA ARG A 68 14.71 2.27 6.60
C ARG A 68 13.91 1.46 5.59
N VAL A 69 12.64 1.84 5.44
CA VAL A 69 11.70 1.30 4.45
C VAL A 69 11.53 2.29 3.31
N ASN A 70 11.58 1.78 2.07
CA ASN A 70 11.47 2.56 0.84
C ASN A 70 10.04 2.58 0.27
N GLY A 71 9.19 1.65 0.69
CA GLY A 71 7.78 1.68 0.36
C GLY A 71 6.93 0.71 1.17
N VAL A 72 5.65 1.06 1.30
CA VAL A 72 4.62 0.24 1.96
C VAL A 72 3.48 0.01 0.98
N PHE A 73 2.84 -1.15 1.02
CA PHE A 73 1.61 -1.37 0.25
C PHE A 73 0.48 -1.96 1.10
N PHE A 74 -0.74 -1.63 0.71
CA PHE A 74 -1.96 -2.30 1.12
C PHE A 74 -2.68 -2.82 -0.12
N THR A 75 -3.32 -3.98 -0.02
CA THR A 75 -3.96 -4.58 -1.19
C THR A 75 -5.17 -5.43 -0.82
N GLY A 76 -6.15 -5.47 -1.72
CA GLY A 76 -7.15 -6.52 -1.78
C GLY A 76 -6.57 -7.84 -2.27
N GLY A 77 -7.43 -8.82 -2.54
CA GLY A 77 -7.07 -10.12 -3.10
C GLY A 77 -6.54 -11.13 -2.08
N SER A 78 -6.62 -10.85 -0.77
CA SER A 78 -6.07 -11.74 0.26
C SER A 78 -4.60 -12.11 -0.06
N ALA A 79 -4.18 -13.33 0.25
CA ALA A 79 -2.81 -13.81 -0.01
C ALA A 79 -2.39 -13.71 -1.49
N PHE A 80 -3.32 -13.76 -2.46
CA PHE A 80 -2.98 -13.60 -3.89
C PHE A 80 -2.44 -12.19 -4.19
N GLY A 81 -2.94 -11.19 -3.46
CA GLY A 81 -2.51 -9.80 -3.60
C GLY A 81 -1.08 -9.52 -3.13
N LEU A 82 -0.43 -10.44 -2.39
CA LEU A 82 0.93 -10.24 -1.88
C LEU A 82 1.96 -9.99 -2.99
N SER A 83 1.67 -10.42 -4.23
CA SER A 83 2.51 -10.14 -5.41
C SER A 83 2.64 -8.65 -5.75
N VAL A 84 1.76 -7.79 -5.22
CA VAL A 84 1.92 -6.31 -5.27
C VAL A 84 3.27 -5.86 -4.71
N GLY A 85 3.77 -6.54 -3.67
CA GLY A 85 5.08 -6.26 -3.08
C GLY A 85 6.24 -6.40 -4.08
N ASP A 86 6.15 -7.36 -4.99
CA ASP A 86 7.18 -7.57 -6.01
C ASP A 86 7.16 -6.44 -7.07
N GLY A 87 5.97 -5.97 -7.47
CA GLY A 87 5.85 -4.84 -8.39
C GLY A 87 6.36 -3.53 -7.78
N LEU A 88 6.10 -3.31 -6.49
CA LEU A 88 6.68 -2.18 -5.73
C LEU A 88 8.22 -2.27 -5.67
N ARG A 89 8.78 -3.46 -5.41
CA ARG A 89 10.25 -3.69 -5.48
C ARG A 89 10.79 -3.41 -6.88
N GLN A 90 10.11 -3.87 -7.92
CA GLN A 90 10.50 -3.63 -9.30
C GLN A 90 10.56 -2.13 -9.62
N TYR A 91 9.54 -1.38 -9.21
CA TYR A 91 9.50 0.08 -9.38
C TYR A 91 10.70 0.75 -8.71
N LEU A 92 10.88 0.50 -7.41
CA LEU A 92 11.94 1.13 -6.61
C LEU A 92 13.34 0.75 -7.12
N ARG A 93 13.55 -0.51 -7.51
CA ARG A 93 14.81 -0.96 -8.11
C ARG A 93 15.13 -0.20 -9.39
N ALA A 94 14.14 0.04 -10.25
CA ALA A 94 14.34 0.80 -11.49
C ALA A 94 14.72 2.27 -11.22
N GLN A 95 14.36 2.81 -10.05
CA GLN A 95 14.75 4.15 -9.60
C GLN A 95 16.10 4.17 -8.85
N GLY A 96 16.76 3.02 -8.68
CA GLY A 96 17.97 2.94 -7.85
C GLY A 96 17.72 3.19 -6.36
N VAL A 97 16.51 2.91 -5.86
CA VAL A 97 16.15 3.11 -4.46
C VAL A 97 16.26 1.79 -3.69
N GLY A 98 16.96 1.79 -2.56
CA GLY A 98 17.06 0.63 -1.69
C GLY A 98 18.19 0.70 -0.67
N PHE A 99 18.27 -0.32 0.17
CA PHE A 99 19.42 -0.56 1.04
C PHE A 99 20.65 -0.90 0.20
N ASP A 100 21.76 -0.19 0.40
CA ASP A 100 23.01 -0.50 -0.27
C ASP A 100 23.71 -1.71 0.35
N SER A 101 23.72 -2.81 -0.39
CA SER A 101 24.37 -4.07 0.02
C SER A 101 25.85 -4.16 -0.39
N GLY A 102 26.39 -3.14 -1.06
CA GLY A 102 27.68 -3.21 -1.77
C GLY A 102 27.62 -4.01 -3.07
N HIS A 103 26.50 -4.68 -3.36
CA HIS A 103 26.26 -5.47 -4.57
C HIS A 103 25.06 -4.96 -5.37
N GLY A 104 24.59 -3.76 -5.04
CA GLY A 104 23.38 -3.14 -5.58
C GLY A 104 22.42 -2.70 -4.48
N HIS A 105 21.43 -1.91 -4.88
CA HIS A 105 20.39 -1.39 -3.98
C HIS A 105 19.23 -2.37 -3.91
N ILE A 106 18.87 -2.79 -2.69
CA ILE A 106 17.81 -3.75 -2.40
C ILE A 106 16.62 -2.96 -1.84
N PRO A 107 15.51 -2.80 -2.58
CA PRO A 107 14.34 -2.10 -2.08
C PRO A 107 13.75 -2.80 -0.86
N ILE A 108 13.63 -2.05 0.24
CA ILE A 108 13.03 -2.52 1.47
C ILE A 108 11.56 -2.13 1.44
N VAL A 109 10.70 -3.13 1.29
CA VAL A 109 9.25 -2.94 1.20
C VAL A 109 8.52 -3.87 2.15
N CYS A 110 7.41 -3.39 2.68
CA CYS A 110 6.49 -4.18 3.47
C CYS A 110 5.05 -3.93 3.04
N GLY A 111 4.14 -4.78 3.49
CA GLY A 111 2.73 -4.57 3.22
C GLY A 111 1.82 -5.56 3.91
N ALA A 112 0.52 -5.33 3.74
CA ALA A 112 -0.52 -6.17 4.29
C ALA A 112 -1.71 -6.26 3.33
N VAL A 113 -2.47 -7.34 3.47
CA VAL A 113 -3.62 -7.62 2.61
C VAL A 113 -4.92 -7.55 3.41
N ILE A 114 -6.01 -7.23 2.71
CA ILE A 114 -7.38 -7.44 3.20
C ILE A 114 -8.06 -8.56 2.42
N PHE A 115 -9.13 -9.10 3.00
CA PHE A 115 -10.00 -10.05 2.33
C PHE A 115 -11.19 -9.33 1.69
N ASP A 116 -11.19 -9.25 0.36
CA ASP A 116 -12.27 -8.68 -0.45
C ASP A 116 -12.83 -9.67 -1.49
N LEU A 117 -12.38 -10.93 -1.48
CA LEU A 117 -12.80 -11.97 -2.43
C LEU A 117 -14.32 -12.15 -2.53
N GLY A 118 -15.01 -12.02 -1.39
CA GLY A 118 -16.47 -12.13 -1.33
C GLY A 118 -17.24 -11.00 -2.02
N ILE A 119 -16.63 -9.81 -2.15
CA ILE A 119 -17.19 -8.68 -2.92
C ILE A 119 -16.70 -8.72 -4.36
N ASN A 120 -15.42 -9.08 -4.56
CA ASN A 120 -14.78 -9.24 -5.86
C ASN A 120 -15.58 -10.18 -6.78
N GLY A 121 -15.88 -11.40 -6.32
CA GLY A 121 -16.67 -12.36 -7.09
C GLY A 121 -16.00 -12.87 -8.38
N THR A 122 -14.76 -12.47 -8.67
CA THR A 122 -13.95 -12.93 -9.81
C THR A 122 -12.66 -13.62 -9.35
N ASP A 123 -11.88 -14.14 -10.29
CA ASP A 123 -10.55 -14.71 -10.09
C ASP A 123 -9.41 -13.70 -10.36
N ARG A 124 -9.74 -12.40 -10.50
CA ARG A 124 -8.79 -11.33 -10.79
C ARG A 124 -8.40 -10.63 -9.48
N TYR A 125 -7.10 -10.60 -9.19
CA TYR A 125 -6.54 -10.02 -7.98
C TYR A 125 -5.45 -9.01 -8.30
N PRO A 126 -5.18 -8.03 -7.41
CA PRO A 126 -4.05 -7.12 -7.56
C PRO A 126 -2.74 -7.89 -7.72
N ASP A 127 -1.94 -7.46 -8.68
CA ASP A 127 -0.67 -8.10 -9.03
C ASP A 127 0.48 -7.09 -9.15
N GLN A 128 1.63 -7.57 -9.63
CA GLN A 128 2.82 -6.77 -9.90
C GLN A 128 2.55 -5.63 -10.88
N THR A 129 1.75 -5.87 -11.92
CA THR A 129 1.42 -4.85 -12.93
C THR A 129 0.55 -3.76 -12.34
N LEU A 130 -0.46 -4.13 -11.55
CA LEU A 130 -1.30 -3.14 -10.86
C LEU A 130 -0.48 -2.33 -9.84
N ALA A 131 0.47 -2.95 -9.15
CA ALA A 131 1.39 -2.26 -8.25
C ALA A 131 2.26 -1.22 -8.96
N LEU A 132 2.81 -1.55 -10.13
CA LEU A 132 3.56 -0.60 -10.96
C LEU A 132 2.68 0.60 -11.34
N GLN A 133 1.44 0.35 -11.76
CA GLN A 133 0.48 1.42 -12.04
C GLN A 133 0.24 2.31 -10.81
N ALA A 134 0.03 1.72 -9.63
CA ALA A 134 -0.12 2.48 -8.38
C ALA A 134 1.14 3.32 -8.07
N CYS A 135 2.34 2.78 -8.30
CA CYS A 135 3.59 3.53 -8.11
C CYS A 135 3.72 4.71 -9.08
N HIS A 136 3.33 4.53 -10.34
CA HIS A 136 3.30 5.61 -11.33
C HIS A 136 2.26 6.68 -11.00
N ASN A 137 1.13 6.28 -10.43
CA ASN A 137 0.07 7.19 -9.98
C ASN A 137 0.41 7.92 -8.68
N ALA A 138 1.50 7.58 -7.99
CA ALA A 138 1.79 8.12 -6.67
C ALA A 138 2.17 9.60 -6.72
N THR A 139 1.48 10.46 -5.98
CA THR A 139 1.79 11.91 -5.91
C THR A 139 1.93 12.38 -4.46
N SER A 140 2.36 13.63 -4.28
CA SER A 140 2.40 14.32 -2.99
C SER A 140 1.16 15.18 -2.73
N ASP A 141 0.15 15.10 -3.60
CA ASP A 141 -1.12 15.82 -3.44
C ASP A 141 -1.94 15.21 -2.30
N PRO A 142 -3.00 15.89 -1.81
CA PRO A 142 -3.94 15.28 -0.87
C PRO A 142 -4.40 13.89 -1.34
N VAL A 143 -4.33 12.90 -0.45
CA VAL A 143 -4.61 11.50 -0.77
C VAL A 143 -6.10 11.33 -1.09
N ALA A 144 -6.40 10.65 -2.20
CA ALA A 144 -7.77 10.28 -2.52
C ALA A 144 -8.31 9.24 -1.51
N GLU A 145 -9.53 9.46 -1.02
CA GLU A 145 -10.18 8.60 -0.04
C GLU A 145 -11.44 7.91 -0.60
N GLY A 146 -11.97 6.93 0.14
CA GLY A 146 -13.15 6.14 -0.23
C GLY A 146 -12.80 4.82 -0.90
N CYS A 147 -13.61 4.39 -1.88
CA CYS A 147 -13.45 3.11 -2.59
C CYS A 147 -12.33 3.19 -3.65
N VAL A 148 -11.10 3.47 -3.21
CA VAL A 148 -9.92 3.60 -4.06
C VAL A 148 -8.77 2.71 -3.59
N GLY A 149 -7.93 2.27 -4.53
CA GLY A 149 -6.79 1.37 -4.28
C GLY A 149 -7.22 0.12 -3.49
N ALA A 150 -6.55 -0.13 -2.36
CA ALA A 150 -6.91 -1.22 -1.46
C ALA A 150 -8.32 -1.11 -0.87
N GLY A 151 -8.88 0.10 -0.80
CA GLY A 151 -10.24 0.37 -0.30
C GLY A 151 -11.36 -0.03 -1.26
N THR A 152 -11.04 -0.34 -2.51
CA THR A 152 -12.05 -0.59 -3.58
C THR A 152 -13.01 -1.73 -3.24
N GLY A 153 -12.50 -2.79 -2.61
CA GLY A 153 -13.29 -3.95 -2.15
C GLY A 153 -13.45 -4.03 -0.64
N ALA A 154 -13.01 -2.98 0.09
CA ALA A 154 -13.05 -2.98 1.54
C ALA A 154 -14.50 -2.87 2.05
N THR A 155 -14.79 -3.59 3.13
CA THR A 155 -16.12 -3.64 3.77
C THR A 155 -15.97 -3.63 5.28
N VAL A 156 -16.91 -2.99 5.98
CA VAL A 156 -16.81 -2.76 7.43
C VAL A 156 -18.18 -2.95 8.09
N GLY A 157 -18.22 -3.40 9.35
CA GLY A 157 -19.50 -3.47 10.07
C GLY A 157 -20.48 -4.56 9.60
N LYS A 158 -19.98 -5.72 9.20
CA LYS A 158 -20.73 -6.87 8.61
C LYS A 158 -21.72 -7.58 9.55
N LEU A 159 -22.05 -7.01 10.71
CA LEU A 159 -22.91 -7.64 11.72
C LEU A 159 -24.30 -8.02 11.17
N TYR A 160 -24.80 -7.24 10.21
CA TYR A 160 -26.09 -7.45 9.56
C TYR A 160 -25.98 -8.05 8.15
N GLY A 161 -24.86 -8.70 7.84
CA GLY A 161 -24.60 -9.28 6.52
C GLY A 161 -23.84 -8.33 5.58
N ILE A 162 -23.32 -8.92 4.50
CA ILE A 162 -22.44 -8.24 3.55
C ILE A 162 -23.17 -7.19 2.69
N GLU A 163 -24.46 -7.39 2.45
CA GLU A 163 -25.34 -6.47 1.71
C GLU A 163 -25.50 -5.10 2.40
N ARG A 164 -25.11 -5.00 3.69
CA ARG A 164 -25.22 -3.78 4.51
C ARG A 164 -23.87 -3.30 5.06
N ALA A 165 -22.77 -3.84 4.53
CA ALA A 165 -21.41 -3.57 4.96
C ALA A 165 -20.72 -2.47 4.14
#